data_AF-A0AAW1BLC4-F1
#
_entry.id   AF-A0AAW1BLC4-F1
#
_cell.length_a   1.000
_cell.length_b   1.000
_cell.length_c   1.000
_cell.angle_alpha   90.00
_cell.angle_beta   90.00
_cell.angle_gamma   90.00
#
_symmetry.space_group_name_H-M   'P 1'
#
loop_
_entity.id
_entity.type
_entity.pdbx_description
1 polymer ?
#
loop_
_entity_poly.entity_id
_entity_poly.type
_entity_poly.pdbx_seq_one_letter_code
_entity_poly.pdbx_strand_id
1 'polypeptide(L)'
;MLTGKGKPAHDRLSCSYEANRSPWLILQPLRKEVLHPQPELTLYHDFVSPSEAEKIKALAAPGLQRSVVASGEKQEEADYRISQR
;
A
#
# COMPACT_ATOMS: atom_id res chain seq x y z
N MET A 1 -13.27 20.54 -32.00
CA MET A 1 -14.46 19.94 -31.32
C MET A 1 -13.94 18.69 -30.61
N LEU A 2 -13.90 18.49 -29.30
CA LEU A 2 -14.31 19.21 -28.10
C LEU A 2 -13.16 19.01 -27.09
N THR A 3 -12.61 20.10 -26.53
CA THR A 3 -11.75 20.01 -25.35
C THR A 3 -12.63 19.65 -24.16
N GLY A 4 -12.72 18.36 -23.84
CA GLY A 4 -13.37 17.90 -22.62
C GLY A 4 -12.51 18.29 -21.42
N LYS A 5 -12.87 19.39 -20.74
CA LYS A 5 -12.33 19.68 -19.40
C LYS A 5 -12.72 18.53 -18.47
N GLY A 6 -11.74 17.70 -18.11
CA GLY A 6 -11.91 16.69 -17.06
C GLY A 6 -12.26 17.38 -15.75
N LYS A 7 -13.47 17.10 -15.24
CA LYS A 7 -13.87 17.43 -13.86
C LYS A 7 -12.80 16.86 -12.92
N PRO A 8 -12.36 17.59 -11.88
CA PRO A 8 -11.39 17.02 -10.97
C PRO A 8 -12.07 15.85 -10.23
N ALA A 9 -11.49 14.66 -10.35
CA ALA A 9 -12.08 13.40 -9.92
C ALA A 9 -11.94 13.22 -8.40
N HIS A 10 -12.42 14.16 -7.59
CA HIS A 10 -12.22 14.09 -6.14
C HIS A 10 -13.20 13.13 -5.42
N ASP A 11 -14.26 12.64 -6.07
CA ASP A 11 -15.33 11.86 -5.42
C ASP A 11 -15.74 10.55 -6.14
N ARG A 12 -14.94 10.05 -7.08
CA ARG A 12 -15.29 8.80 -7.79
C ARG A 12 -14.29 7.70 -7.46
N LEU A 13 -14.63 6.92 -6.44
CA LEU A 13 -14.04 5.59 -6.21
C LEU A 13 -14.28 4.74 -7.47
N SER A 14 -13.23 4.08 -7.96
CA SER A 14 -13.34 3.21 -9.13
C SER A 14 -12.70 1.87 -8.85
N CYS A 15 -13.42 0.80 -9.19
CA CYS A 15 -12.97 -0.58 -9.04
C CYS A 15 -12.70 -1.20 -10.41
N SER A 16 -11.61 -1.95 -10.52
CA SER A 16 -11.22 -2.63 -11.76
C SER A 16 -10.52 -3.95 -11.45
N TYR A 17 -10.51 -4.85 -12.42
CA TYR A 17 -9.71 -6.07 -12.38
C TYR A 17 -8.43 -5.86 -13.19
N GLU A 18 -7.28 -6.13 -12.59
CA GLU A 18 -5.98 -5.89 -13.21
C GLU A 18 -5.17 -7.19 -13.28
N ALA A 19 -4.72 -7.51 -14.50
CA ALA A 19 -3.88 -8.69 -14.75
C ALA A 19 -2.38 -8.34 -14.86
N ASN A 20 -2.01 -7.06 -14.96
CA ASN A 20 -0.62 -6.57 -15.01
C ASN A 20 0.32 -7.40 -15.91
N ARG A 21 -0.17 -7.81 -17.09
CA ARG A 21 0.56 -8.64 -18.08
C ARG A 21 1.13 -9.94 -17.50
N SER A 22 0.66 -10.38 -16.35
CA SER A 22 0.99 -11.68 -15.77
C SER A 22 0.02 -12.73 -16.31
N PRO A 23 0.50 -13.79 -16.97
CA PRO A 23 -0.38 -14.86 -17.47
C PRO A 23 -1.25 -15.48 -16.38
N TRP A 24 -0.71 -15.55 -15.16
CA TRP A 24 -1.42 -16.11 -14.00
C TRP A 24 -2.60 -15.23 -13.56
N LEU A 25 -2.43 -13.91 -13.60
CA LEU A 25 -3.48 -12.96 -13.23
C LEU A 25 -4.55 -12.79 -14.32
N ILE A 26 -4.42 -13.44 -15.48
CA ILE A 26 -5.52 -13.54 -16.45
C ILE A 26 -6.63 -14.44 -15.89
N LEU A 27 -6.25 -15.53 -15.21
CA LEU A 27 -7.19 -16.47 -14.61
C LEU A 27 -7.70 -15.98 -13.25
N GLN A 28 -6.85 -15.27 -12.51
CA GLN A 28 -7.20 -14.68 -11.22
C GLN A 28 -6.77 -13.21 -11.15
N PRO A 29 -7.55 -12.29 -11.75
CA PRO A 29 -7.20 -10.87 -11.77
C PRO A 29 -7.24 -10.25 -10.37
N LEU A 30 -6.35 -9.29 -10.13
CA LEU A 30 -6.34 -8.52 -8.90
C LEU A 30 -7.52 -7.56 -8.85
N ARG A 31 -8.20 -7.49 -7.71
CA ARG A 31 -9.26 -6.51 -7.46
C ARG A 31 -8.63 -5.19 -7.00
N LYS A 32 -8.58 -4.22 -7.90
CA LYS A 32 -8.03 -2.87 -7.70
C LYS A 32 -9.14 -1.89 -7.39
N GLU A 33 -9.01 -1.08 -6.35
CA GLU A 33 -9.86 0.08 -6.05
C GLU A 33 -9.00 1.34 -5.94
N VAL A 34 -9.31 2.37 -6.73
CA VAL A 34 -8.65 3.68 -6.63
C VAL A 34 -9.38 4.52 -5.59
N LEU A 35 -8.71 4.78 -4.47
CA LEU A 35 -9.22 5.56 -3.34
C LEU A 35 -8.97 7.07 -3.51
N HIS A 36 -7.85 7.43 -4.14
CA HIS A 36 -7.49 8.82 -4.40
C HIS A 36 -6.71 8.88 -5.72
N PRO A 37 -7.03 9.78 -6.66
CA PRO A 37 -6.34 9.80 -7.95
C PRO A 37 -5.04 10.64 -7.96
N GLN A 38 -4.89 11.64 -7.07
CA GLN A 38 -3.71 12.53 -7.09
C GLN A 38 -3.28 13.07 -5.70
N PRO A 39 -2.42 12.37 -4.94
CA PRO A 39 -1.61 11.22 -5.37
C PRO A 39 -2.45 9.96 -5.58
N GLU A 40 -2.00 9.05 -6.45
CA GLU A 40 -2.69 7.78 -6.66
C GLU A 40 -2.56 6.93 -5.39
N LEU A 41 -3.70 6.69 -4.73
CA LEU A 41 -3.86 5.72 -3.65
C LEU A 41 -4.76 4.60 -4.14
N THR A 42 -4.22 3.40 -4.18
CA THR A 42 -4.91 2.20 -4.66
C THR A 42 -4.95 1.14 -3.56
N LEU A 43 -6.11 0.54 -3.34
CA LEU A 43 -6.32 -0.62 -2.48
C LEU A 43 -6.49 -1.87 -3.34
N TYR A 44 -5.76 -2.94 -3.01
CA TYR A 44 -5.96 -4.26 -3.58
C TYR A 44 -6.71 -5.16 -2.61
N HIS A 45 -7.90 -5.62 -3.00
CA HIS A 45 -8.78 -6.42 -2.16
C HIS A 45 -8.38 -7.89 -2.13
N ASP A 46 -8.33 -8.45 -0.93
CA ASP A 46 -7.90 -9.83 -0.62
C ASP A 46 -6.64 -10.25 -1.37
N PHE A 47 -5.66 -9.33 -1.46
CA PHE A 47 -4.37 -9.58 -2.13
C PHE A 47 -3.56 -10.70 -1.45
N VAL A 48 -3.66 -10.79 -0.12
CA VAL A 48 -3.04 -11.84 0.70
C VAL A 48 -4.16 -12.57 1.43
N SER A 49 -4.23 -13.88 1.26
CA SER A 49 -5.18 -14.72 2.00
C SER A 49 -4.82 -14.78 3.49
N PRO A 50 -5.77 -15.10 4.39
CA PRO A 50 -5.49 -15.22 5.81
C PRO A 50 -4.35 -16.20 6.13
N SER A 51 -4.26 -17.33 5.44
CA SER A 51 -3.21 -18.34 5.66
C SER A 51 -1.83 -17.86 5.19
N GLU A 52 -1.76 -17.14 4.07
CA GLU A 52 -0.53 -16.49 3.62
C GLU A 52 -0.08 -15.42 4.61
N ALA A 53 -1.01 -14.62 5.13
CA ALA A 53 -0.72 -13.61 6.13
C ALA A 53 -0.13 -14.23 7.41
N GLU A 54 -0.71 -15.33 7.91
CA GLU A 54 -0.13 -16.07 9.06
C GLU A 54 1.27 -16.58 8.76
N LYS A 55 1.50 -17.13 7.55
CA LYS A 55 2.82 -17.62 7.15
C LYS A 55 3.85 -16.50 7.07
N ILE A 56 3.49 -15.35 6.50
CA ILE A 56 4.35 -14.15 6.44
C ILE A 56 4.71 -13.71 7.85
N LYS A 57 3.73 -13.62 8.76
CA LYS A 57 3.98 -13.26 10.17
C LYS A 57 4.93 -14.25 10.85
N ALA A 58 4.72 -15.56 10.67
CA ALA A 58 5.57 -16.58 11.27
C ALA A 58 7.03 -16.51 10.77
N LEU A 59 7.22 -16.26 9.47
CA LEU A 59 8.55 -16.11 8.87
C LEU A 59 9.24 -14.80 9.29
N ALA A 60 8.49 -13.71 9.46
CA ALA A 60 9.02 -12.41 9.84
C ALA A 60 9.34 -12.30 11.34
N ALA A 61 8.54 -12.95 12.20
CA ALA A 61 8.65 -12.86 13.66
C ALA A 61 10.07 -12.98 14.23
N PRO A 62 10.93 -13.95 13.84
CA PRO A 62 12.28 -14.07 14.39
C PRO A 62 13.23 -12.94 13.98
N GLY A 63 12.95 -12.24 12.88
CA GLY A 63 13.81 -11.18 12.33
C GLY A 63 13.40 -9.76 12.72
N LEU A 64 12.21 -9.57 13.30
CA LEU A 64 11.73 -8.24 13.66
C LEU A 64 12.50 -7.67 14.86
N GLN A 65 13.03 -6.46 14.68
CA GLN A 65 13.68 -5.67 15.72
C GLN A 65 12.88 -4.39 15.98
N ARG A 66 13.02 -3.81 17.17
CA ARG A 66 12.39 -2.51 17.46
C ARG A 66 12.92 -1.45 16.50
N SER A 67 12.02 -0.67 15.91
CA SER A 67 12.40 0.49 15.12
C SER A 67 13.06 1.53 16.02
N VAL A 68 14.19 2.07 15.57
CA VAL A 68 14.96 3.11 16.25
C VAL A 68 14.96 4.34 15.36
N VAL A 69 14.75 5.53 15.94
CA VAL A 69 14.99 6.78 15.24
C VAL A 69 16.41 7.24 15.52
N ALA A 70 17.17 7.53 14.46
CA ALA A 70 18.53 8.05 14.63
C ALA A 70 18.53 9.35 15.43
N SER A 71 19.33 9.38 16.50
CA SER A 71 19.63 10.59 17.25
C SER A 71 21.04 11.05 16.87
N GLY A 72 21.13 12.14 16.10
CA GLY A 72 22.42 12.61 15.57
C GLY A 72 22.99 11.68 14.48
N GLU A 73 24.29 11.39 14.54
CA GLU A 73 25.00 10.60 13.52
C GLU A 73 24.86 9.08 13.67
N LYS A 74 24.34 8.59 14.81
CA LYS A 74 24.19 7.16 15.09
C LYS A 74 22.72 6.74 15.18
N GLN A 75 22.45 5.52 14.74
CA GLN A 75 21.16 4.85 14.91
C GLN A 75 21.06 4.25 16.33
N GLU A 76 20.96 5.13 17.33
CA GLU A 76 20.73 4.77 18.73
C GLU A 76 19.32 5.21 19.15
N GLU A 77 18.73 4.51 20.12
CA GLU A 77 17.38 4.81 20.63
C GLU A 77 17.31 6.26 21.12
N ALA A 78 16.49 7.08 20.46
CA ALA A 78 16.23 8.44 20.88
C ALA A 78 15.38 8.44 22.16
N ASP A 79 15.89 9.06 23.23
CA ASP A 79 15.16 9.27 24.50
C ASP A 79 14.08 10.36 24.40
N TYR A 80 13.92 10.98 23.22
CA TYR A 80 12.91 12.01 22.97
C TYR A 80 11.85 11.53 21.98
N ARG A 81 10.62 12.00 22.17
CA ARG A 81 9.50 11.71 21.27
C ARG A 81 9.47 12.72 20.11
N ILE A 82 9.50 12.23 18.87
CA ILE A 82 9.45 13.07 17.65
C ILE A 82 8.02 13.49 17.30
N SER A 83 7.01 12.88 17.91
CA SER A 83 5.64 13.38 17.85
C SER A 83 5.56 14.73 18.57
N GLN A 84 5.82 15.82 17.84
CA GLN A 84 5.46 17.16 18.25
C GLN A 84 3.98 17.41 17.92
N ARG A 85 3.36 18.28 18.71
CA ARG A 85 1.95 18.69 18.59
C ARG A 85 1.80 19.76 17.51
#